data_AF-T1H9X3-F1
#
_entry.id   AF-T1H9X3-F1
#
_cell.length_a   1.000
_cell.length_b   1.000
_cell.length_c   1.000
_cell.angle_alpha   90.00
_cell.angle_beta   90.00
_cell.angle_gamma   90.00
#
_symmetry.space_group_name_H-M   'P 1'
#
loop_
_entity.id
_entity.type
_entity.pdbx_description
1 polymer ?
#
loop_
_entity_poly.entity_id
_entity_poly.type
_entity_poly.pdbx_seq_one_letter_code
_entity_poly.pdbx_strand_id
1 'polypeptide(L)'
;MIFNSVSSTTRPHGLKLLTVGLLALIVAGCSTPLSTLVDRGDYIVDTTHPAKGQNERVRFLILHYTTLNDARSLEVLTQRQVSAHYLVAKNPPLRDKKPVVMQLVPEDMRAWHAGVSNWNGRVNINDSSVGIEIVNLGFTDNMLGVRTWYPYNETQITALAALTKDIIKRNNITPDNVLAHSDIAPLRKQDPGKLFPWKRFAEMGVGAWPDDATVNKYLAGRQPSAPADVLTLQKALHQYGYDKIPQNGELDKETRLTISAFQMHFRPSDIEGKAGRHSVIRSALLPWSDVLTGVVGKDPGYDPLAFMLAEGHKRGLRIHAWLNPYRVTSNTQPKTVDALRRTLSVSPSSVYALHPEWIRTASDRFVLDPGISEVRQWITNVVVELINNYAVDGIHFDDYFYYETPASRLQDDAIYRQYGQGFVVKGDWRRNNTLLLIEQVSM
;
A
#
# COMPACT_ATOMS: atom_id res chain seq x y z
N MET A 1 69.30 -23.45 -24.98
CA MET A 1 69.07 -24.78 -24.38
C MET A 1 67.65 -25.18 -24.76
N ILE A 2 67.47 -26.20 -25.62
CA ILE A 2 67.20 -27.63 -25.23
C ILE A 2 65.76 -27.76 -24.71
N PHE A 3 64.82 -28.57 -25.20
CA PHE A 3 64.68 -29.53 -26.34
C PHE A 3 63.15 -29.89 -26.45
N ASN A 4 62.53 -30.59 -27.43
CA ASN A 4 62.96 -31.25 -28.69
C ASN A 4 61.76 -31.46 -29.68
N SER A 5 62.07 -31.68 -30.98
CA SER A 5 61.49 -32.66 -31.97
C SER A 5 59.96 -32.89 -32.15
N VAL A 6 59.38 -33.46 -33.23
CA VAL A 6 59.83 -34.30 -34.39
C VAL A 6 59.12 -33.89 -35.71
N SER A 7 59.75 -34.27 -36.84
CA SER A 7 59.42 -34.19 -38.28
C SER A 7 57.98 -34.51 -38.75
N SER A 8 57.46 -33.79 -39.78
CA SER A 8 57.29 -34.21 -41.21
C SER A 8 56.00 -35.01 -41.52
N THR A 9 55.45 -35.10 -42.74
CA THR A 9 56.03 -34.99 -44.11
C THR A 9 54.90 -34.70 -45.14
N THR A 10 55.21 -34.08 -46.30
CA THR A 10 54.57 -34.23 -47.66
C THR A 10 53.07 -34.53 -47.83
N ARG A 11 52.30 -34.07 -48.83
CA ARG A 11 52.30 -33.12 -49.98
C ARG A 11 50.95 -33.43 -50.72
N PRO A 12 50.49 -32.64 -51.72
CA PRO A 12 49.06 -32.64 -52.09
C PRO A 12 48.71 -33.26 -53.45
N HIS A 13 47.57 -33.94 -53.52
CA HIS A 13 46.75 -34.23 -54.72
C HIS A 13 45.29 -33.93 -54.34
N GLY A 14 44.37 -33.53 -55.21
CA GLY A 14 44.34 -33.57 -56.67
C GLY A 14 42.90 -33.86 -57.08
N LEU A 15 42.17 -32.82 -57.51
CA LEU A 15 40.72 -32.79 -57.73
C LEU A 15 40.16 -33.94 -58.60
N LYS A 16 39.09 -34.61 -58.16
CA LYS A 16 38.08 -35.22 -59.06
C LYS A 16 36.66 -35.06 -58.50
N LEU A 17 35.80 -34.44 -59.30
CA LEU A 17 34.35 -34.41 -59.09
C LEU A 17 33.76 -35.80 -59.31
N LEU A 18 32.74 -36.16 -58.53
CA LEU A 18 31.64 -36.99 -59.02
C LEU A 18 30.34 -36.61 -58.30
N THR A 19 29.32 -36.34 -59.10
CA THR A 19 28.01 -35.79 -58.75
C THR A 19 27.20 -36.72 -57.86
N VAL A 20 26.72 -36.20 -56.73
CA VAL A 20 25.57 -36.75 -55.99
C VAL A 20 24.36 -35.88 -56.32
N GLY A 21 23.36 -36.45 -57.00
CA GLY A 21 22.11 -35.75 -57.32
C GLY A 21 21.26 -35.58 -56.06
N LEU A 22 21.16 -34.36 -55.54
CA LEU A 22 20.30 -34.04 -54.42
C LEU A 22 18.87 -33.81 -54.93
N LEU A 23 17.98 -34.78 -54.70
CA LEU A 23 16.56 -34.68 -55.03
C LEU A 23 15.86 -33.72 -54.06
N ALA A 24 15.89 -32.43 -54.36
CA ALA A 24 15.19 -31.42 -53.57
C ALA A 24 13.67 -31.52 -53.77
N LEU A 25 12.98 -32.24 -52.88
CA LEU A 25 11.53 -32.14 -52.75
C LEU A 25 11.18 -30.73 -52.28
N ILE A 26 10.77 -29.88 -53.21
CA ILE A 26 10.13 -28.60 -52.92
C ILE A 26 8.74 -28.91 -52.35
N VAL A 27 8.62 -28.90 -51.02
CA VAL A 27 7.32 -28.87 -50.35
C VAL A 27 6.73 -27.49 -50.59
N ALA A 28 5.94 -27.38 -51.66
CA ALA A 28 5.13 -26.20 -51.94
C ALA A 28 4.01 -26.09 -50.89
N GLY A 29 4.34 -25.53 -49.73
CA GLY A 29 3.34 -25.10 -48.77
C GLY A 29 2.47 -24.03 -49.42
N CYS A 30 1.18 -24.34 -49.62
CA CYS A 30 0.21 -23.37 -50.14
C CYS A 30 0.03 -22.22 -49.15
N SER A 31 0.88 -21.19 -49.24
CA SER A 31 0.60 -19.89 -48.67
C SER A 31 -0.48 -19.23 -49.51
N THR A 32 -1.75 -19.53 -49.22
CA THR A 32 -2.86 -18.71 -49.72
C THR A 32 -2.62 -17.29 -49.21
N PRO A 33 -2.38 -16.30 -50.10
CA PRO A 33 -2.25 -14.92 -49.64
C PRO A 33 -3.55 -14.55 -48.92
N LEU A 34 -3.45 -13.97 -47.72
CA LEU A 34 -4.64 -13.41 -47.08
C LEU A 34 -5.22 -12.38 -48.04
N SER A 35 -6.43 -12.64 -48.52
CA SER A 35 -7.17 -11.66 -49.31
C SER A 35 -7.35 -10.41 -48.44
N THR A 36 -6.84 -9.28 -48.90
CA THR A 36 -7.09 -7.99 -48.25
C THR A 36 -8.56 -7.59 -48.35
N LEU A 37 -9.29 -8.17 -49.30
CA LEU A 37 -10.74 -8.09 -49.42
C LEU A 37 -11.38 -9.25 -48.64
N VAL A 38 -12.03 -8.94 -47.51
CA VAL A 38 -12.71 -9.90 -46.64
C VAL A 38 -14.21 -9.80 -46.87
N ASP A 39 -14.78 -10.80 -47.53
CA ASP A 39 -16.23 -10.92 -47.73
C ASP A 39 -16.94 -11.13 -46.38
N ARG A 40 -18.03 -10.38 -46.15
CA ARG A 40 -18.90 -10.43 -44.97
C ARG A 40 -20.35 -10.79 -45.33
N GLY A 41 -20.61 -11.26 -46.54
CA GLY A 41 -21.94 -11.59 -47.07
C GLY A 41 -22.55 -10.40 -47.79
N ASP A 42 -23.04 -9.40 -47.04
CA ASP A 42 -23.72 -8.23 -47.61
C ASP A 42 -22.76 -7.17 -48.18
N TYR A 43 -21.47 -7.25 -47.82
CA TYR A 43 -20.42 -6.30 -48.21
C TYR A 43 -19.03 -6.91 -48.09
N ILE A 44 -18.06 -6.28 -48.75
CA ILE A 44 -16.64 -6.66 -48.69
C ILE A 44 -15.88 -5.60 -47.88
N VAL A 45 -15.10 -6.03 -46.90
CA VAL A 45 -14.18 -5.17 -46.13
C VAL A 45 -12.84 -5.13 -46.84
N ASP A 46 -12.40 -3.94 -47.25
CA ASP A 46 -11.03 -3.71 -47.69
C ASP A 46 -10.10 -3.43 -46.50
N THR A 47 -9.07 -4.25 -46.36
CA THR A 47 -8.04 -4.18 -45.32
C THR A 47 -6.65 -3.80 -45.86
N THR A 48 -6.54 -3.37 -47.12
CA THR A 48 -5.28 -2.92 -47.75
C THR A 48 -4.62 -1.72 -47.07
N HIS A 49 -5.38 -0.92 -46.32
CA HIS A 49 -4.93 0.34 -45.74
C HIS A 49 -5.07 0.39 -44.20
N PRO A 50 -4.33 -0.45 -43.44
CA PRO A 50 -4.38 -0.44 -41.98
C PRO A 50 -3.83 0.87 -41.39
N ALA A 51 -4.50 1.40 -40.38
CA ALA A 51 -4.10 2.64 -39.72
C ALA A 51 -2.85 2.43 -38.85
N LYS A 52 -1.91 3.39 -38.89
CA LYS A 52 -0.73 3.39 -37.99
C LYS A 52 -1.09 3.72 -36.54
N GLY A 53 -2.15 4.50 -36.31
CA GLY A 53 -2.61 4.92 -34.99
C GLY A 53 -3.53 3.88 -34.35
N GLN A 54 -2.99 2.72 -33.99
CA GLN A 54 -3.73 1.63 -33.33
C GLN A 54 -2.88 0.95 -32.25
N ASN A 55 -3.55 0.35 -31.27
CA ASN A 55 -2.98 -0.47 -30.22
C ASN A 55 -4.06 -1.40 -29.62
N GLU A 56 -3.66 -2.18 -28.63
CA GLU A 56 -4.47 -3.21 -28.00
C GLU A 56 -5.53 -2.63 -27.05
N ARG A 57 -6.73 -3.24 -27.02
CA ARG A 57 -7.81 -2.87 -26.10
C ARG A 57 -7.51 -3.29 -24.66
N VAL A 58 -6.93 -4.47 -24.49
CA VAL A 58 -6.40 -4.94 -23.20
C VAL A 58 -5.13 -4.16 -22.92
N ARG A 59 -5.10 -3.50 -21.76
CA ARG A 59 -3.98 -2.67 -21.30
C ARG A 59 -3.52 -2.99 -19.89
N PHE A 60 -4.36 -3.69 -19.11
CA PHE A 60 -4.10 -4.04 -17.71
C PHE A 60 -4.22 -5.55 -17.49
N LEU A 61 -3.53 -6.04 -16.48
CA LEU A 61 -3.68 -7.40 -15.98
C LEU A 61 -3.86 -7.36 -14.46
N ILE A 62 -5.00 -7.85 -13.98
CA ILE A 62 -5.38 -7.73 -12.57
C ILE A 62 -5.38 -9.11 -11.91
N LEU A 63 -4.66 -9.22 -10.79
CA LEU A 63 -4.54 -10.44 -10.00
C LEU A 63 -5.47 -10.42 -8.79
N HIS A 64 -6.14 -11.55 -8.56
CA HIS A 64 -7.14 -11.75 -7.51
C HIS A 64 -6.85 -13.02 -6.69
N TYR A 65 -7.47 -13.15 -5.52
CA TYR A 65 -7.67 -14.44 -4.87
C TYR A 65 -9.16 -14.75 -4.73
N THR A 66 -9.50 -16.03 -4.74
CA THR A 66 -10.89 -16.47 -4.76
C THR A 66 -11.58 -16.50 -3.40
N THR A 67 -10.83 -16.50 -2.29
CA THR A 67 -11.26 -16.85 -0.90
C THR A 67 -11.87 -18.25 -0.73
N LEU A 68 -11.78 -19.10 -1.74
CA LEU A 68 -12.54 -20.34 -1.87
C LEU A 68 -11.62 -21.52 -2.23
N ASN A 69 -12.15 -22.75 -2.15
CA ASN A 69 -11.49 -23.93 -2.71
C ASN A 69 -11.71 -24.03 -4.23
N ASP A 70 -11.01 -24.95 -4.91
CA ASP A 70 -11.05 -25.10 -6.37
C ASP A 70 -12.46 -25.24 -6.95
N ALA A 71 -13.24 -26.21 -6.44
CA ALA A 71 -14.57 -26.52 -6.93
C ALA A 71 -15.54 -25.34 -6.76
N ARG A 72 -15.52 -24.70 -5.58
CA ARG A 72 -16.39 -23.55 -5.29
C ARG A 72 -15.95 -22.28 -6.01
N SER A 73 -14.65 -22.10 -6.25
CA SER A 73 -14.14 -21.01 -7.09
C SER A 73 -14.65 -21.13 -8.53
N LEU A 74 -14.56 -22.34 -9.11
CA LEU A 74 -15.03 -22.62 -10.46
C LEU A 74 -16.55 -22.42 -10.60
N GLU A 75 -17.35 -22.92 -9.65
CA GLU A 75 -18.80 -22.69 -9.62
C GLU A 75 -19.13 -21.19 -9.57
N VAL A 76 -18.50 -20.44 -8.66
CA VAL A 76 -18.79 -19.01 -8.49
C VAL A 76 -18.44 -18.21 -9.74
N LEU A 77 -17.28 -18.45 -10.34
CA LEU A 77 -16.79 -17.70 -11.52
C LEU A 77 -17.45 -18.09 -12.85
N THR A 78 -18.30 -19.13 -12.86
CA THR A 78 -19.03 -19.58 -14.06
C THR A 78 -20.55 -19.53 -13.93
N GLN A 79 -21.11 -19.52 -12.70
CA GLN A 79 -22.56 -19.62 -12.46
C GLN A 79 -23.14 -18.45 -11.65
N ARG A 80 -22.34 -17.45 -11.26
CA ARG A 80 -22.78 -16.28 -10.47
C ARG A 80 -22.45 -14.99 -11.23
N GLN A 81 -22.84 -13.84 -10.67
CA GLN A 81 -22.67 -12.52 -11.28
C GLN A 81 -21.24 -11.93 -11.11
N VAL A 82 -20.23 -12.78 -11.16
CA VAL A 82 -18.80 -12.45 -11.17
C VAL A 82 -18.07 -13.46 -12.06
N SER A 83 -17.02 -13.02 -12.75
CA SER A 83 -16.22 -13.89 -13.62
C SER A 83 -14.82 -13.34 -13.82
N ALA A 84 -13.87 -14.21 -14.14
CA ALA A 84 -12.50 -13.87 -14.51
C ALA A 84 -12.15 -14.53 -15.83
N HIS A 85 -11.15 -14.03 -16.56
CA HIS A 85 -10.68 -14.66 -17.80
C HIS A 85 -10.01 -15.99 -17.51
N TYR A 86 -9.22 -16.06 -16.44
CA TYR A 86 -8.47 -17.26 -16.05
C TYR A 86 -8.66 -17.61 -14.57
N LEU A 87 -8.64 -18.91 -14.27
CA LEU A 87 -8.62 -19.47 -12.91
C LEU A 87 -7.43 -20.43 -12.73
N VAL A 88 -6.54 -20.10 -11.80
CA VAL A 88 -5.37 -20.90 -11.41
C VAL A 88 -5.70 -21.70 -10.15
N ALA A 89 -5.91 -23.01 -10.31
CA ALA A 89 -6.23 -23.97 -9.26
C ALA A 89 -5.19 -23.99 -8.11
N LYS A 90 -5.55 -24.53 -6.93
CA LYS A 90 -4.64 -24.59 -5.77
C LYS A 90 -3.43 -25.46 -6.05
N ASN A 91 -3.63 -26.55 -6.79
CA ASN A 91 -2.56 -27.39 -7.32
C ASN A 91 -2.86 -27.61 -8.81
N PRO A 92 -2.34 -26.75 -9.71
CA PRO A 92 -2.60 -26.88 -11.15
C PRO A 92 -2.17 -28.26 -11.65
N PRO A 93 -3.07 -29.06 -12.26
CA PRO A 93 -2.71 -30.38 -12.77
C PRO A 93 -1.75 -30.23 -13.95
N LEU A 94 -0.87 -31.21 -14.14
CA LEU A 94 0.07 -31.23 -15.27
C LEU A 94 -0.50 -32.01 -16.44
N ARG A 95 -0.40 -31.45 -17.65
CA ARG A 95 -0.57 -32.15 -18.92
C ARG A 95 0.65 -31.89 -19.79
N ASP A 96 1.27 -32.95 -20.31
CA ASP A 96 2.51 -32.87 -21.11
C ASP A 96 3.63 -32.05 -20.43
N LYS A 97 3.77 -32.25 -19.10
CA LYS A 97 4.66 -31.53 -18.17
C LYS A 97 4.41 -30.01 -18.04
N LYS A 98 3.30 -29.50 -18.56
CA LYS A 98 2.87 -28.09 -18.43
C LYS A 98 1.70 -27.98 -17.44
N PRO A 99 1.64 -26.93 -16.60
CA PRO A 99 0.48 -26.70 -15.74
C PRO A 99 -0.74 -26.30 -16.57
N VAL A 100 -1.89 -26.87 -16.24
CA VAL A 100 -3.18 -26.52 -16.84
C VAL A 100 -3.80 -25.36 -16.04
N VAL A 101 -4.11 -24.28 -16.74
CA VAL A 101 -4.94 -23.18 -16.25
C VAL A 101 -6.29 -23.23 -16.96
N MET A 102 -7.37 -22.94 -16.26
CA MET A 102 -8.70 -22.85 -16.86
C MET A 102 -8.92 -21.44 -17.42
N GLN A 103 -9.30 -21.34 -18.70
CA GLN A 103 -9.86 -20.11 -19.27
C GLN A 103 -11.39 -20.18 -19.14
N LEU A 104 -12.00 -19.19 -18.50
CA LEU A 104 -13.45 -19.12 -18.27
C LEU A 104 -14.13 -18.08 -19.16
N VAL A 105 -13.40 -17.04 -19.57
CA VAL A 105 -13.88 -16.00 -20.50
C VAL A 105 -12.79 -15.72 -21.56
N PRO A 106 -13.14 -15.65 -22.86
CA PRO A 106 -12.24 -15.21 -23.93
C PRO A 106 -11.66 -13.80 -23.66
N GLU A 107 -10.41 -13.53 -24.03
CA GLU A 107 -9.75 -12.23 -23.75
C GLU A 107 -10.32 -11.05 -24.56
N ASP A 108 -10.99 -11.32 -25.69
CA ASP A 108 -11.75 -10.33 -26.46
C ASP A 108 -13.12 -10.00 -25.86
N MET A 109 -13.53 -10.74 -24.82
CA MET A 109 -14.76 -10.56 -24.07
C MET A 109 -14.51 -9.97 -22.66
N ARG A 110 -15.48 -9.21 -22.16
CA ARG A 110 -15.38 -8.54 -20.84
C ARG A 110 -15.80 -9.48 -19.70
N ALA A 111 -14.83 -10.00 -18.95
CA ALA A 111 -15.09 -10.64 -17.66
C ALA A 111 -15.45 -9.61 -16.57
N TRP A 112 -16.08 -10.06 -15.48
CA TRP A 112 -16.60 -9.19 -14.42
C TRP A 112 -15.84 -9.41 -13.09
N HIS A 113 -14.59 -8.94 -13.03
CA HIS A 113 -13.67 -9.18 -11.91
C HIS A 113 -13.34 -7.90 -11.13
N ALA A 114 -13.03 -6.79 -11.81
CA ALA A 114 -12.60 -5.54 -11.17
C ALA A 114 -13.75 -4.82 -10.43
N GLY A 115 -14.92 -4.71 -11.06
CA GLY A 115 -16.04 -3.90 -10.56
C GLY A 115 -15.69 -2.40 -10.49
N VAL A 116 -16.23 -1.67 -9.51
CA VAL A 116 -15.84 -0.27 -9.26
C VAL A 116 -14.33 -0.24 -8.95
N SER A 117 -13.59 0.43 -9.85
CA SER A 117 -12.14 0.40 -9.94
C SER A 117 -11.60 1.59 -10.72
N ASN A 118 -10.36 2.01 -10.43
CA ASN A 118 -9.63 3.05 -11.13
C ASN A 118 -8.12 2.77 -11.16
N TRP A 119 -7.40 3.27 -12.17
CA TRP A 119 -5.94 3.31 -12.20
C TRP A 119 -5.46 4.32 -13.25
N ASN A 120 -4.53 5.19 -12.87
CA ASN A 120 -3.84 6.14 -13.74
C ASN A 120 -4.81 6.90 -14.69
N GLY A 121 -5.85 7.48 -14.10
CA GLY A 121 -6.87 8.27 -14.80
C GLY A 121 -7.93 7.45 -15.54
N ARG A 122 -7.88 6.11 -15.48
CA ARG A 122 -8.88 5.21 -16.06
C ARG A 122 -9.83 4.68 -14.99
N VAL A 123 -11.05 4.35 -15.39
CA VAL A 123 -12.12 3.81 -14.53
C VAL A 123 -12.77 2.59 -15.19
N ASN A 124 -13.50 1.78 -14.42
CA ASN A 124 -14.16 0.55 -14.90
C ASN A 124 -13.16 -0.40 -15.61
N ILE A 125 -12.12 -0.80 -14.89
CA ILE A 125 -10.93 -1.47 -15.43
C ILE A 125 -11.25 -2.74 -16.23
N ASN A 126 -12.35 -3.45 -15.88
CA ASN A 126 -12.93 -4.57 -16.62
C ASN A 126 -12.94 -4.37 -18.16
N ASP A 127 -13.20 -3.15 -18.63
CA ASP A 127 -13.36 -2.83 -20.06
C ASP A 127 -12.06 -2.92 -20.87
N SER A 128 -10.91 -2.99 -20.18
CA SER A 128 -9.57 -2.97 -20.78
C SER A 128 -8.55 -3.84 -20.02
N SER A 129 -9.03 -4.86 -19.30
CA SER A 129 -8.17 -5.71 -18.47
C SER A 129 -8.43 -7.20 -18.63
N VAL A 130 -7.37 -8.00 -18.55
CA VAL A 130 -7.48 -9.44 -18.29
C VAL A 130 -7.42 -9.67 -16.77
N GLY A 131 -8.38 -10.44 -16.25
CA GLY A 131 -8.50 -10.79 -14.84
C GLY A 131 -8.11 -12.24 -14.58
N ILE A 132 -7.21 -12.46 -13.61
CA ILE A 132 -6.76 -13.80 -13.22
C ILE A 132 -7.09 -14.05 -11.75
N GLU A 133 -7.94 -15.06 -11.52
CA GLU A 133 -8.29 -15.56 -10.20
C GLU A 133 -7.36 -16.68 -9.76
N ILE A 134 -6.88 -16.62 -8.52
CA ILE A 134 -5.93 -17.58 -7.96
C ILE A 134 -6.57 -18.24 -6.75
N VAL A 135 -6.67 -19.58 -6.75
CA VAL A 135 -7.30 -20.31 -5.64
C VAL A 135 -6.45 -20.19 -4.38
N ASN A 136 -6.85 -19.29 -3.50
CA ASN A 136 -6.22 -19.00 -2.22
C ASN A 136 -7.31 -18.44 -1.27
N LEU A 137 -7.26 -18.85 0.00
CA LEU A 137 -8.21 -18.41 1.03
C LEU A 137 -8.04 -16.94 1.43
N GLY A 138 -6.94 -16.29 1.01
CA GLY A 138 -6.65 -14.88 1.31
C GLY A 138 -6.13 -14.74 2.74
N PHE A 139 -7.04 -14.42 3.67
CA PHE A 139 -6.75 -14.36 5.09
C PHE A 139 -7.96 -14.78 5.94
N THR A 140 -7.71 -15.17 7.18
CA THR A 140 -8.72 -15.34 8.23
C THR A 140 -8.35 -14.50 9.44
N ASP A 141 -9.35 -13.86 10.05
CA ASP A 141 -9.22 -13.18 11.34
C ASP A 141 -9.78 -14.10 12.43
N ASN A 142 -9.01 -14.39 13.48
CA ASN A 142 -9.49 -15.20 14.60
C ASN A 142 -10.36 -14.38 15.57
N MET A 143 -10.91 -15.01 16.61
CA MET A 143 -11.77 -14.33 17.60
C MET A 143 -11.09 -13.18 18.37
N LEU A 144 -9.75 -13.11 18.35
CA LEU A 144 -8.95 -12.04 18.95
C LEU A 144 -8.56 -10.95 17.93
N GLY A 145 -9.07 -11.02 16.69
CA GLY A 145 -8.73 -10.11 15.60
C GLY A 145 -7.32 -10.30 15.04
N VAL A 146 -6.65 -11.42 15.33
CA VAL A 146 -5.33 -11.72 14.76
C VAL A 146 -5.52 -12.30 13.36
N ARG A 147 -4.91 -11.64 12.38
CA ARG A 147 -4.98 -12.01 10.96
C ARG A 147 -3.92 -13.03 10.56
N THR A 148 -4.36 -14.15 10.02
CA THR A 148 -3.52 -15.17 9.38
C THR A 148 -3.71 -15.12 7.86
N TRP A 149 -2.64 -14.91 7.11
CA TRP A 149 -2.67 -14.92 5.64
C TRP A 149 -2.24 -16.29 5.10
N TYR A 150 -2.80 -16.72 3.97
CA TYR A 150 -2.50 -18.04 3.37
C TYR A 150 -1.50 -17.93 2.20
N PRO A 151 -0.44 -18.74 2.19
CA PRO A 151 0.58 -18.67 1.14
C PRO A 151 0.13 -19.29 -0.19
N TYR A 152 0.64 -18.73 -1.27
CA TYR A 152 0.65 -19.34 -2.60
C TYR A 152 1.77 -20.40 -2.66
N ASN A 153 1.56 -21.47 -3.42
CA ASN A 153 2.59 -22.50 -3.59
C ASN A 153 3.34 -22.36 -4.93
N GLU A 154 4.44 -23.10 -5.05
CA GLU A 154 5.36 -23.03 -6.18
C GLU A 154 4.71 -23.39 -7.53
N THR A 155 3.79 -24.35 -7.55
CA THR A 155 3.11 -24.78 -8.78
C THR A 155 2.11 -23.73 -9.25
N GLN A 156 1.39 -23.07 -8.34
CA GLN A 156 0.57 -21.90 -8.65
C GLN A 156 1.39 -20.75 -9.22
N ILE A 157 2.47 -20.33 -8.53
CA ILE A 157 3.28 -19.18 -8.95
C ILE A 157 3.98 -19.45 -10.29
N THR A 158 4.45 -20.68 -10.53
CA THR A 158 5.05 -21.06 -11.82
C THR A 158 4.03 -21.03 -12.97
N ALA A 159 2.83 -21.58 -12.76
CA ALA A 159 1.76 -21.56 -13.76
C ALA A 159 1.30 -20.14 -14.07
N LEU A 160 1.08 -19.34 -13.02
CA LEU A 160 0.68 -17.95 -13.11
C LEU A 160 1.74 -17.12 -13.84
N ALA A 161 3.03 -17.24 -13.52
CA ALA A 161 4.07 -16.50 -14.20
C ALA A 161 4.17 -16.83 -15.70
N ALA A 162 3.99 -18.10 -16.08
CA ALA A 162 3.98 -18.51 -17.48
C ALA A 162 2.80 -17.89 -18.25
N LEU A 163 1.59 -17.96 -17.66
CA LEU A 163 0.37 -17.35 -18.18
C LEU A 163 0.50 -15.82 -18.31
N THR A 164 0.92 -15.14 -17.25
CA THR A 164 1.00 -13.68 -17.21
C THR A 164 2.00 -13.13 -18.24
N LYS A 165 3.15 -13.81 -18.45
CA LYS A 165 4.09 -13.47 -19.54
C LYS A 165 3.49 -13.57 -20.93
N ASP A 166 2.69 -14.60 -21.19
CA ASP A 166 2.03 -14.79 -22.47
C ASP A 166 1.01 -13.66 -22.74
N ILE A 167 0.16 -13.34 -21.76
CA ILE A 167 -0.82 -12.25 -21.86
C ILE A 167 -0.11 -10.89 -22.05
N ILE A 168 0.96 -10.62 -21.28
CA ILE A 168 1.77 -9.41 -21.40
C ILE A 168 2.34 -9.29 -22.82
N LYS A 169 2.94 -10.36 -23.35
CA LYS A 169 3.55 -10.36 -24.68
C LYS A 169 2.52 -10.16 -25.80
N ARG A 170 1.33 -10.75 -25.69
CA ARG A 170 0.27 -10.65 -26.70
C ARG A 170 -0.43 -9.29 -26.71
N ASN A 171 -0.49 -8.62 -25.56
CA ASN A 171 -1.23 -7.36 -25.39
C ASN A 171 -0.31 -6.13 -25.13
N ASN A 172 1.01 -6.30 -25.26
CA ASN A 172 2.03 -5.26 -25.02
C ASN A 172 1.87 -4.51 -23.67
N ILE A 173 1.48 -5.24 -22.62
CA ILE A 173 1.17 -4.68 -21.29
C ILE A 173 2.48 -4.23 -20.61
N THR A 174 2.55 -2.98 -20.19
CA THR A 174 3.73 -2.46 -19.48
C THR A 174 3.75 -2.93 -18.01
N PRO A 175 4.92 -3.06 -17.35
CA PRO A 175 5.02 -3.63 -16.01
C PRO A 175 4.19 -2.92 -14.93
N ASP A 176 4.00 -1.61 -15.06
CA ASP A 176 3.16 -0.74 -14.20
C ASP A 176 1.64 -1.00 -14.33
N ASN A 177 1.22 -1.82 -15.30
CA ASN A 177 -0.17 -2.20 -15.53
C ASN A 177 -0.46 -3.68 -15.20
N VAL A 178 0.47 -4.34 -14.49
CA VAL A 178 0.28 -5.65 -13.84
C VAL A 178 0.03 -5.39 -12.35
N LEU A 179 -1.22 -5.55 -11.91
CA LEU A 179 -1.72 -4.94 -10.67
C LEU A 179 -2.46 -5.92 -9.76
N ALA A 180 -2.51 -5.60 -8.47
CA ALA A 180 -3.43 -6.21 -7.54
C ALA A 180 -4.86 -5.68 -7.73
N HIS A 181 -5.87 -6.44 -7.30
CA HIS A 181 -7.22 -5.87 -7.13
C HIS A 181 -7.22 -4.78 -6.06
N SER A 182 -6.38 -4.88 -5.03
CA SER A 182 -6.18 -3.82 -4.05
C SER A 182 -5.63 -2.53 -4.65
N ASP A 183 -4.87 -2.59 -5.74
CA ASP A 183 -4.29 -1.37 -6.34
C ASP A 183 -5.36 -0.53 -7.04
N ILE A 184 -6.25 -1.20 -7.77
CA ILE A 184 -7.32 -0.54 -8.52
C ILE A 184 -8.58 -0.26 -7.68
N ALA A 185 -8.67 -0.81 -6.47
CA ALA A 185 -9.82 -0.68 -5.57
C ALA A 185 -9.40 -0.68 -4.07
N PRO A 186 -8.48 0.20 -3.63
CA PRO A 186 -7.82 0.15 -2.31
C PRO A 186 -8.79 0.26 -1.13
N LEU A 187 -9.96 0.87 -1.32
CA LEU A 187 -10.94 1.09 -0.25
C LEU A 187 -11.87 -0.10 -0.02
N ARG A 188 -11.77 -1.13 -0.86
CA ARG A 188 -12.70 -2.28 -0.90
C ARG A 188 -11.99 -3.63 -1.00
N LYS A 189 -10.79 -3.69 -1.59
CA LYS A 189 -10.10 -4.94 -1.91
C LYS A 189 -8.70 -5.02 -1.31
N GLN A 190 -8.28 -6.25 -1.03
CA GLN A 190 -7.00 -6.60 -0.41
C GLN A 190 -6.28 -7.72 -1.17
N ASP A 191 -6.92 -8.29 -2.19
CA ASP A 191 -6.39 -9.35 -3.04
C ASP A 191 -5.38 -8.81 -4.09
N PRO A 192 -4.29 -9.55 -4.39
CA PRO A 192 -3.97 -10.92 -3.95
C PRO A 192 -3.25 -11.00 -2.58
N GLY A 193 -3.12 -9.87 -1.86
CA GLY A 193 -2.67 -9.85 -0.45
C GLY A 193 -1.16 -9.90 -0.23
N LYS A 194 -0.73 -9.59 1.00
CA LYS A 194 0.69 -9.45 1.38
C LYS A 194 1.56 -10.71 1.26
N LEU A 195 0.98 -11.88 1.00
CA LEU A 195 1.74 -13.11 0.75
C LEU A 195 1.86 -13.44 -0.75
N PHE A 196 1.30 -12.61 -1.64
CA PHE A 196 1.61 -12.72 -3.06
C PHE A 196 3.07 -12.27 -3.30
N PRO A 197 3.90 -13.06 -3.99
CA PRO A 197 5.35 -12.85 -4.01
C PRO A 197 5.77 -11.86 -5.11
N TRP A 198 5.27 -10.62 -5.06
CA TRP A 198 5.47 -9.59 -6.09
C TRP A 198 6.94 -9.38 -6.50
N LYS A 199 7.89 -9.25 -5.55
CA LYS A 199 9.33 -9.11 -5.87
C LYS A 199 9.83 -10.26 -6.75
N ARG A 200 9.51 -11.50 -6.37
CA ARG A 200 9.87 -12.70 -7.13
C ARG A 200 9.17 -12.78 -8.48
N PHE A 201 7.92 -12.30 -8.55
CA PHE A 201 7.17 -12.24 -9.81
C PHE A 201 7.84 -11.28 -10.80
N ALA A 202 8.33 -10.14 -10.32
CA ALA A 202 9.13 -9.20 -11.10
C ALA A 202 10.53 -9.73 -11.45
N GLU A 203 11.20 -10.46 -10.55
CA GLU A 203 12.46 -11.20 -10.84
C GLU A 203 12.24 -12.28 -11.92
N MET A 204 11.06 -12.87 -11.99
CA MET A 204 10.65 -13.74 -13.10
C MET A 204 10.36 -12.96 -14.39
N GLY A 205 10.36 -11.62 -14.38
CA GLY A 205 10.08 -10.76 -15.52
C GLY A 205 8.60 -10.42 -15.69
N VAL A 206 7.86 -10.26 -14.58
CA VAL A 206 6.41 -10.00 -14.58
C VAL A 206 6.04 -8.90 -13.58
N GLY A 207 5.52 -7.78 -14.10
CA GLY A 207 5.10 -6.63 -13.30
C GLY A 207 6.25 -5.74 -12.80
N ALA A 208 5.88 -4.59 -12.24
CA ALA A 208 6.84 -3.61 -11.76
C ALA A 208 7.44 -4.00 -10.39
N TRP A 209 8.73 -3.73 -10.22
CA TRP A 209 9.37 -3.72 -8.90
C TRP A 209 10.48 -2.66 -8.88
N PRO A 210 10.64 -1.88 -7.79
CA PRO A 210 11.70 -0.89 -7.72
C PRO A 210 13.07 -1.54 -7.55
N ASP A 211 14.09 -0.96 -8.19
CA ASP A 211 15.49 -1.33 -7.97
C ASP A 211 15.94 -0.97 -6.53
N ASP A 212 16.59 -1.91 -5.85
CA ASP A 212 16.99 -1.77 -4.45
C ASP A 212 18.01 -0.60 -4.28
N ALA A 213 18.87 -0.31 -5.26
CA ALA A 213 19.78 0.83 -5.20
C ALA A 213 19.05 2.18 -5.32
N THR A 214 18.02 2.25 -6.16
CA THR A 214 17.13 3.40 -6.31
C THR A 214 16.30 3.62 -5.03
N VAL A 215 15.79 2.56 -4.40
CA VAL A 215 15.14 2.65 -3.07
C VAL A 215 16.10 3.22 -2.04
N ASN A 216 17.33 2.71 -1.95
CA ASN A 216 18.35 3.20 -1.02
C ASN A 216 18.71 4.67 -1.25
N LYS A 217 18.78 5.12 -2.51
CA LYS A 217 18.97 6.52 -2.89
C LYS A 217 17.84 7.42 -2.34
N TYR A 218 16.58 7.00 -2.47
CA TYR A 218 15.43 7.78 -1.96
C TYR A 218 15.18 7.65 -0.45
N LEU A 219 15.66 6.57 0.19
CA LEU A 219 15.75 6.51 1.66
C LEU A 219 16.72 7.58 2.18
N ALA A 220 17.82 7.85 1.47
CA ALA A 220 18.80 8.90 1.80
C ALA A 220 19.32 8.79 3.25
N GLY A 221 19.61 7.55 3.69
CA GLY A 221 20.08 7.24 5.04
C GLY A 221 18.98 7.18 6.12
N ARG A 222 17.72 7.48 5.80
CA ARG A 222 16.59 7.29 6.71
C ARG A 222 16.29 5.81 6.91
N GLN A 223 15.88 5.44 8.13
CA GLN A 223 15.34 4.10 8.41
C GLN A 223 14.07 3.85 7.57
N PRO A 224 13.81 2.63 7.08
CA PRO A 224 12.58 2.32 6.33
C PRO A 224 11.28 2.59 7.12
N SER A 225 11.33 2.53 8.46
CA SER A 225 10.21 2.87 9.36
C SER A 225 10.09 4.36 9.68
N ALA A 226 10.99 5.20 9.17
CA ALA A 226 10.98 6.63 9.49
C ALA A 226 9.69 7.33 9.01
N PRO A 227 9.19 8.32 9.77
CA PRO A 227 8.20 9.29 9.32
C PRO A 227 8.42 9.77 7.88
N ALA A 228 7.31 9.88 7.15
CA ALA A 228 7.26 10.46 5.81
C ALA A 228 6.18 11.56 5.79
N ASP A 229 6.41 12.60 5.00
CA ASP A 229 5.39 13.61 4.77
C ASP A 229 4.21 13.02 3.98
N VAL A 230 2.99 13.24 4.49
CA VAL A 230 1.78 12.62 3.97
C VAL A 230 1.43 13.19 2.60
N LEU A 231 1.53 14.52 2.42
CA LEU A 231 1.21 15.17 1.15
C LEU A 231 2.19 14.74 0.04
N THR A 232 3.47 14.60 0.38
CA THR A 232 4.50 14.09 -0.54
C THR A 232 4.21 12.64 -0.95
N LEU A 233 3.80 11.79 -0.01
CA LEU A 233 3.41 10.41 -0.29
C LEU A 233 2.12 10.33 -1.13
N GLN A 234 1.12 11.14 -0.81
CA GLN A 234 -0.12 11.27 -1.58
C GLN A 234 0.15 11.67 -3.03
N LYS A 235 1.03 12.66 -3.26
CA LYS A 235 1.44 13.08 -4.61
C LYS A 235 2.17 11.97 -5.37
N ALA A 236 3.08 11.26 -4.72
CA ALA A 236 3.81 10.14 -5.32
C ALA A 236 2.89 8.97 -5.70
N LEU A 237 1.93 8.60 -4.83
CA LEU A 237 0.96 7.54 -5.11
C LEU A 237 -0.02 7.93 -6.22
N HIS A 238 -0.49 9.18 -6.24
CA HIS A 238 -1.31 9.72 -7.32
C HIS A 238 -0.56 9.67 -8.67
N GLN A 239 0.71 10.10 -8.70
CA GLN A 239 1.54 10.05 -9.90
C GLN A 239 1.84 8.62 -10.38
N TYR A 240 1.95 7.65 -9.46
CA TYR A 240 2.19 6.25 -9.82
C TYR A 240 0.97 5.56 -10.44
N GLY A 241 -0.24 5.88 -9.97
CA GLY A 241 -1.48 5.34 -10.54
C GLY A 241 -2.69 5.33 -9.62
N TYR A 242 -2.53 5.58 -8.31
CA TYR A 242 -3.64 5.71 -7.37
C TYR A 242 -4.31 7.09 -7.50
N ASP A 243 -4.83 7.42 -8.68
CA ASP A 243 -5.20 8.80 -9.07
C ASP A 243 -6.37 9.39 -8.26
N LYS A 244 -7.08 8.56 -7.48
CA LYS A 244 -8.15 8.99 -6.56
C LYS A 244 -7.70 9.27 -5.12
N ILE A 245 -6.44 9.00 -4.76
CA ILE A 245 -5.96 9.27 -3.38
C ILE A 245 -6.07 10.78 -3.05
N PRO A 246 -6.62 11.16 -1.88
CA PRO A 246 -6.67 12.55 -1.42
C PRO A 246 -5.31 13.25 -1.51
N GLN A 247 -5.33 14.56 -1.71
CA GLN A 247 -4.14 15.43 -1.81
C GLN A 247 -4.17 16.53 -0.73
N ASN A 248 -4.67 16.19 0.45
CA ASN A 248 -4.94 17.09 1.57
C ASN A 248 -3.79 17.16 2.61
N GLY A 249 -2.83 16.23 2.55
CA GLY A 249 -1.79 16.07 3.57
C GLY A 249 -2.25 15.38 4.86
N GLU A 250 -3.48 14.85 4.89
CA GLU A 250 -4.05 14.17 6.05
C GLU A 250 -3.91 12.65 5.96
N LEU A 251 -3.56 11.99 7.06
CA LEU A 251 -3.55 10.52 7.14
C LEU A 251 -4.96 9.98 7.43
N ASP A 252 -5.92 10.37 6.59
CA ASP A 252 -7.32 9.97 6.66
C ASP A 252 -7.52 8.47 6.34
N LYS A 253 -8.76 7.97 6.45
CA LYS A 253 -9.06 6.55 6.20
C LYS A 253 -8.71 6.12 4.76
N GLU A 254 -8.94 6.98 3.79
CA GLU A 254 -8.75 6.69 2.37
C GLU A 254 -7.25 6.64 2.01
N THR A 255 -6.49 7.61 2.50
CA THR A 255 -5.04 7.67 2.44
C THR A 255 -4.41 6.44 3.12
N ARG A 256 -4.84 6.07 4.35
CA ARG A 256 -4.32 4.86 5.04
C ARG A 256 -4.59 3.57 4.26
N LEU A 257 -5.80 3.39 3.74
CA LEU A 257 -6.15 2.19 2.95
C LEU A 257 -5.36 2.13 1.63
N THR A 258 -5.13 3.27 0.99
CA THR A 258 -4.33 3.36 -0.24
C THR A 258 -2.85 3.07 0.02
N ILE A 259 -2.28 3.61 1.10
CA ILE A 259 -0.92 3.26 1.55
C ILE A 259 -0.84 1.76 1.89
N SER A 260 -1.85 1.19 2.54
CA SER A 260 -1.90 -0.24 2.87
C SER A 260 -1.94 -1.12 1.61
N ALA A 261 -2.69 -0.73 0.57
CA ALA A 261 -2.70 -1.41 -0.73
C ALA A 261 -1.31 -1.39 -1.40
N PHE A 262 -0.69 -0.20 -1.51
CA PHE A 262 0.67 -0.05 -2.03
C PHE A 262 1.69 -0.86 -1.21
N GLN A 263 1.55 -0.89 0.11
CA GLN A 263 2.38 -1.70 0.99
C GLN A 263 2.18 -3.21 0.78
N MET A 264 0.94 -3.71 0.61
CA MET A 264 0.70 -5.13 0.30
C MET A 264 1.37 -5.55 -1.01
N HIS A 265 1.48 -4.65 -2.00
CA HIS A 265 2.21 -4.88 -3.23
C HIS A 265 3.73 -4.78 -3.02
N PHE A 266 4.26 -3.61 -2.63
CA PHE A 266 5.70 -3.28 -2.70
C PHE A 266 6.47 -3.39 -1.37
N ARG A 267 5.79 -3.52 -0.23
CA ARG A 267 6.39 -3.60 1.12
C ARG A 267 5.60 -4.56 2.04
N PRO A 268 5.43 -5.84 1.67
CA PRO A 268 4.50 -6.74 2.38
C PRO A 268 4.87 -7.05 3.84
N SER A 269 6.07 -6.71 4.29
CA SER A 269 6.50 -6.80 5.70
C SER A 269 5.68 -5.92 6.64
N ASP A 270 5.22 -4.75 6.18
CA ASP A 270 4.49 -3.74 6.95
C ASP A 270 3.40 -3.12 6.08
N ILE A 271 2.15 -3.43 6.40
CA ILE A 271 0.95 -3.10 5.62
C ILE A 271 -0.06 -2.25 6.41
N GLU A 272 0.37 -1.61 7.50
CA GLU A 272 -0.53 -0.95 8.45
C GLU A 272 -1.15 0.36 7.93
N GLY A 273 -0.79 0.82 6.74
CA GLY A 273 -1.27 2.09 6.17
C GLY A 273 -0.70 3.32 6.87
N LYS A 274 0.34 3.16 7.68
CA LYS A 274 0.97 4.25 8.46
C LYS A 274 1.90 5.09 7.58
N ALA A 275 1.60 6.38 7.44
CA ALA A 275 2.63 7.40 7.29
C ALA A 275 3.02 7.86 8.71
N GLY A 276 4.26 7.64 9.14
CA GLY A 276 4.61 7.74 10.56
C GLY A 276 4.47 9.16 11.14
N ARG A 277 3.57 9.36 12.11
CA ARG A 277 3.55 10.51 13.05
C ARG A 277 2.88 10.14 14.37
N HIS A 278 3.64 9.99 15.46
CA HIS A 278 3.18 9.89 16.85
C HIS A 278 4.27 10.47 17.77
N SER A 279 3.97 10.80 19.04
CA SER A 279 4.91 11.47 19.95
C SER A 279 6.17 10.64 20.23
N VAL A 280 7.37 11.25 20.13
CA VAL A 280 8.67 10.56 20.24
C VAL A 280 9.63 11.15 21.28
N ILE A 281 9.10 11.82 22.31
CA ILE A 281 9.91 12.53 23.32
C ILE A 281 10.04 11.74 24.62
N ARG A 282 11.16 11.90 25.33
CA ARG A 282 11.31 11.50 26.73
C ARG A 282 10.61 12.54 27.60
N SER A 283 9.80 12.09 28.54
CA SER A 283 8.98 12.96 29.40
C SER A 283 8.68 12.27 30.72
N ALA A 284 8.52 13.06 31.78
CA ALA A 284 8.02 12.67 33.10
C ALA A 284 6.49 12.87 33.22
N LEU A 285 5.83 13.39 32.18
CA LEU A 285 4.38 13.63 32.11
C LEU A 285 3.68 12.74 31.06
N LEU A 286 4.40 12.31 30.01
CA LEU A 286 3.88 11.52 28.90
C LEU A 286 4.58 10.15 28.80
N PRO A 287 3.83 9.02 28.75
CA PRO A 287 4.42 7.73 28.44
C PRO A 287 4.98 7.71 27.01
N TRP A 288 6.03 6.93 26.78
CA TRP A 288 6.54 6.64 25.45
C TRP A 288 5.43 6.13 24.51
N SER A 289 5.43 6.59 23.26
CA SER A 289 4.49 6.08 22.26
C SER A 289 4.80 4.63 21.89
N ASP A 290 3.73 3.84 21.73
CA ASP A 290 3.76 2.51 21.14
C ASP A 290 4.37 2.45 19.73
N VAL A 291 4.45 3.57 19.01
CA VAL A 291 5.07 3.62 17.68
C VAL A 291 6.59 3.43 17.70
N LEU A 292 7.25 3.65 18.83
CA LEU A 292 8.69 3.41 18.97
C LEU A 292 9.04 1.95 19.29
N THR A 293 8.15 1.22 19.98
CA THR A 293 8.49 -0.08 20.60
C THR A 293 7.40 -1.16 20.50
N GLY A 294 6.24 -0.85 19.93
CA GLY A 294 5.02 -1.66 19.95
C GLY A 294 4.22 -1.59 21.26
N VAL A 295 4.71 -0.89 22.30
CA VAL A 295 4.13 -0.89 23.65
C VAL A 295 4.14 0.51 24.27
N VAL A 296 2.97 1.04 24.63
CA VAL A 296 2.85 2.33 25.32
C VAL A 296 3.63 2.31 26.64
N GLY A 297 4.44 3.33 26.88
CA GLY A 297 5.26 3.49 28.09
C GLY A 297 6.61 2.77 28.07
N LYS A 298 6.91 1.94 27.07
CA LYS A 298 8.20 1.24 26.98
C LYS A 298 9.28 2.13 26.35
N ASP A 299 10.36 2.38 27.09
CA ASP A 299 11.54 3.14 26.62
C ASP A 299 12.18 2.45 25.40
N PRO A 300 12.47 3.19 24.30
CA PRO A 300 13.13 2.65 23.11
C PRO A 300 14.65 2.43 23.27
N GLY A 301 15.25 2.81 24.40
CA GLY A 301 16.68 2.70 24.68
C GLY A 301 17.53 3.87 24.18
N TYR A 302 16.91 4.91 23.62
CA TYR A 302 17.55 6.16 23.21
C TYR A 302 16.55 7.32 23.29
N ASP A 303 16.99 8.56 23.02
CA ASP A 303 16.10 9.72 22.92
C ASP A 303 16.00 10.19 21.46
N PRO A 304 14.85 9.98 20.79
CA PRO A 304 14.69 10.37 19.39
C PRO A 304 14.73 11.87 19.16
N LEU A 305 14.16 12.70 20.05
CA LEU A 305 14.13 14.15 19.86
C LEU A 305 15.50 14.77 20.12
N ALA A 306 16.22 14.34 21.16
CA ALA A 306 17.60 14.77 21.40
C ALA A 306 18.52 14.41 20.22
N PHE A 307 18.35 13.21 19.64
CA PHE A 307 19.09 12.80 18.44
C PHE A 307 18.75 13.67 17.22
N MET A 308 17.46 13.92 16.96
CA MET A 308 17.03 14.77 15.85
C MET A 308 17.54 16.22 15.97
N LEU A 309 17.54 16.79 17.18
CA LEU A 309 18.10 18.11 17.44
C LEU A 309 19.61 18.13 17.23
N ALA A 310 20.34 17.21 17.85
CA ALA A 310 21.80 17.12 17.74
C ALA A 310 22.26 16.97 16.28
N GLU A 311 21.59 16.14 15.47
CA GLU A 311 21.95 15.96 14.06
C GLU A 311 21.40 17.08 13.15
N GLY A 312 20.23 17.66 13.46
CA GLY A 312 19.66 18.80 12.74
C GLY A 312 20.52 20.06 12.88
N HIS A 313 20.82 20.45 14.12
CA HIS A 313 21.61 21.65 14.43
C HIS A 313 23.04 21.57 13.90
N LYS A 314 23.70 20.40 13.95
CA LYS A 314 25.00 20.16 13.29
C LYS A 314 25.00 20.47 11.79
N ARG A 315 23.83 20.43 11.15
CA ARG A 315 23.62 20.69 9.71
C ARG A 315 22.98 22.05 9.43
N GLY A 316 22.83 22.91 10.44
CA GLY A 316 22.20 24.22 10.33
C GLY A 316 20.67 24.17 10.10
N LEU A 317 20.04 23.02 10.36
CA LEU A 317 18.59 22.86 10.27
C LEU A 317 17.92 23.30 11.56
N ARG A 318 16.79 24.01 11.45
CA ARG A 318 15.90 24.30 12.57
C ARG A 318 14.90 23.17 12.76
N ILE A 319 14.67 22.74 14.01
CA ILE A 319 13.77 21.66 14.39
C ILE A 319 12.68 22.23 15.29
N HIS A 320 11.46 22.34 14.75
CA HIS A 320 10.30 22.82 15.50
C HIS A 320 9.48 21.61 16.01
N ALA A 321 8.98 21.68 17.23
CA ALA A 321 8.06 20.67 17.77
C ALA A 321 6.62 20.96 17.32
N TRP A 322 5.88 19.90 16.98
CA TRP A 322 4.49 19.96 16.56
C TRP A 322 3.62 19.21 17.55
N LEU A 323 2.62 19.89 18.12
CA LEU A 323 1.84 19.43 19.26
C LEU A 323 0.35 19.51 18.94
N ASN A 324 -0.37 18.43 19.23
CA ASN A 324 -1.82 18.41 19.30
C ASN A 324 -2.20 18.44 20.78
N PRO A 325 -2.70 19.56 21.32
CA PRO A 325 -2.82 19.73 22.76
C PRO A 325 -3.98 18.92 23.36
N TYR A 326 -4.98 18.53 22.56
CA TYR A 326 -6.18 17.85 23.08
C TYR A 326 -6.20 16.36 22.78
N ARG A 327 -5.53 15.87 21.73
CA ARG A 327 -5.63 14.47 21.29
C ARG A 327 -4.84 13.51 22.20
N VAL A 328 -5.55 12.56 22.82
CA VAL A 328 -4.93 11.48 23.61
C VAL A 328 -4.77 10.20 22.78
N THR A 329 -5.71 9.92 21.87
CA THR A 329 -5.60 8.80 20.92
C THR A 329 -6.07 9.19 19.52
N SER A 330 -5.89 8.28 18.56
CA SER A 330 -6.54 8.34 17.24
C SER A 330 -7.60 7.24 17.05
N ASN A 331 -7.94 6.48 18.11
CA ASN A 331 -9.01 5.47 18.10
C ASN A 331 -9.50 5.17 19.55
N THR A 332 -10.72 4.64 19.72
CA THR A 332 -11.32 4.19 20.99
C THR A 332 -11.46 2.67 21.12
N GLN A 333 -10.71 1.88 20.34
CA GLN A 333 -10.81 0.41 20.33
C GLN A 333 -10.43 -0.19 21.69
N PRO A 334 -11.01 -1.34 22.10
CA PRO A 334 -10.71 -2.00 23.37
C PRO A 334 -9.20 -2.21 23.60
N LYS A 335 -8.47 -2.66 22.58
CA LYS A 335 -7.01 -2.85 22.65
C LYS A 335 -6.24 -1.58 23.03
N THR A 336 -6.72 -0.41 22.63
CA THR A 336 -6.12 0.89 22.94
C THR A 336 -6.50 1.33 24.35
N VAL A 337 -7.75 1.13 24.77
CA VAL A 337 -8.17 1.34 26.18
C VAL A 337 -7.33 0.49 27.13
N ASP A 338 -7.13 -0.79 26.81
CA ASP A 338 -6.33 -1.71 27.63
C ASP A 338 -4.84 -1.32 27.65
N ALA A 339 -4.29 -0.87 26.52
CA ALA A 339 -2.92 -0.38 26.45
C ALA A 339 -2.71 0.87 27.33
N LEU A 340 -3.65 1.81 27.31
CA LEU A 340 -3.62 3.00 28.16
C LEU A 340 -3.79 2.64 29.64
N ARG A 341 -4.74 1.78 30.01
CA ARG A 341 -4.95 1.35 31.40
C ARG A 341 -3.73 0.61 31.96
N ARG A 342 -3.05 -0.23 31.16
CA ARG A 342 -1.79 -0.87 31.55
C ARG A 342 -0.68 0.12 31.88
N THR A 343 -0.75 1.38 31.44
CA THR A 343 0.28 2.37 31.79
C THR A 343 0.31 2.71 33.29
N LEU A 344 -0.72 2.36 34.08
CA LEU A 344 -0.70 2.51 35.55
C LEU A 344 0.40 1.68 36.23
N SER A 345 0.97 0.67 35.57
CA SER A 345 2.09 -0.12 36.09
C SER A 345 3.47 0.35 35.58
N VAL A 346 3.55 1.49 34.90
CA VAL A 346 4.81 2.12 34.45
C VAL A 346 4.77 3.63 34.72
N SER A 347 5.94 4.26 34.74
CA SER A 347 6.07 5.71 34.97
C SER A 347 6.76 6.40 33.80
N PRO A 348 6.22 7.53 33.30
CA PRO A 348 4.91 8.09 33.64
C PRO A 348 3.74 7.27 33.06
N SER A 349 2.59 7.33 33.71
CA SER A 349 1.35 6.73 33.20
C SER A 349 0.63 7.68 32.23
N SER A 350 -0.26 7.15 31.38
CA SER A 350 -1.07 7.96 30.48
C SER A 350 -2.09 8.81 31.23
N VAL A 351 -2.26 10.07 30.81
CA VAL A 351 -3.32 10.97 31.30
C VAL A 351 -4.72 10.35 31.20
N TYR A 352 -4.98 9.46 30.22
CA TYR A 352 -6.23 8.71 30.12
C TYR A 352 -6.50 7.82 31.34
N ALA A 353 -5.45 7.22 31.89
CA ALA A 353 -5.54 6.28 33.00
C ALA A 353 -5.45 6.97 34.36
N LEU A 354 -4.73 8.10 34.45
CA LEU A 354 -4.63 8.92 35.64
C LEU A 354 -5.86 9.81 35.87
N HIS A 355 -6.39 10.41 34.79
CA HIS A 355 -7.45 11.42 34.82
C HIS A 355 -8.59 11.08 33.84
N PRO A 356 -9.31 9.96 34.01
CA PRO A 356 -10.45 9.61 33.15
C PRO A 356 -11.54 10.70 33.12
N GLU A 357 -11.66 11.50 34.18
CA GLU A 357 -12.58 12.63 34.30
C GLU A 357 -12.24 13.80 33.36
N TRP A 358 -10.99 13.91 32.90
CA TRP A 358 -10.55 14.89 31.89
C TRP A 358 -10.86 14.46 30.45
N ILE A 359 -11.24 13.20 30.24
CA ILE A 359 -11.36 12.62 28.89
C ILE A 359 -12.79 12.75 28.34
N ARG A 360 -12.89 13.17 27.07
CA ARG A 360 -14.09 13.06 26.24
C ARG A 360 -13.84 12.14 25.04
N THR A 361 -14.91 11.70 24.42
CA THR A 361 -14.86 10.98 23.14
C THR A 361 -15.32 11.91 22.02
N ALA A 362 -14.47 12.07 21.01
CA ALA A 362 -14.73 12.88 19.83
C ALA A 362 -14.72 11.97 18.60
N SER A 363 -15.90 11.69 18.03
CA SER A 363 -16.09 10.65 17.00
C SER A 363 -15.50 9.30 17.42
N ASP A 364 -14.32 8.97 16.91
CA ASP A 364 -13.63 7.70 17.13
C ASP A 364 -12.42 7.81 18.06
N ARG A 365 -12.14 8.96 18.70
CA ARG A 365 -10.90 9.16 19.49
C ARG A 365 -11.13 9.75 20.88
N PHE A 366 -10.17 9.53 21.78
CA PHE A 366 -10.13 10.18 23.09
C PHE A 366 -9.41 11.54 23.01
N VAL A 367 -10.03 12.54 23.63
CA VAL A 367 -9.49 13.91 23.74
C VAL A 367 -9.58 14.41 25.18
N LEU A 368 -8.70 15.32 25.56
CA LEU A 368 -8.77 16.11 26.77
C LEU A 368 -9.85 17.19 26.65
N ASP A 369 -10.48 17.54 27.78
CA ASP A 369 -11.45 18.63 27.88
C ASP A 369 -10.77 19.92 28.39
N PRO A 370 -10.38 20.86 27.50
CA PRO A 370 -9.73 22.10 27.92
C PRO A 370 -10.69 23.06 28.63
N GLY A 371 -11.98 22.71 28.80
CA GLY A 371 -12.88 23.42 29.71
C GLY A 371 -12.43 23.34 31.17
N ILE A 372 -11.67 22.31 31.54
CA ILE A 372 -11.08 22.11 32.86
C ILE A 372 -9.75 22.87 32.93
N SER A 373 -9.55 23.67 33.99
CA SER A 373 -8.33 24.47 34.20
C SER A 373 -7.06 23.61 34.31
N GLU A 374 -7.18 22.48 35.01
CA GLU A 374 -6.13 21.53 35.31
C GLU A 374 -5.64 20.82 34.05
N VAL A 375 -6.53 20.59 33.07
CA VAL A 375 -6.17 20.11 31.73
C VAL A 375 -5.29 21.12 31.01
N ARG A 376 -5.67 22.41 31.00
CA ARG A 376 -4.87 23.46 30.34
C ARG A 376 -3.51 23.63 31.01
N GLN A 377 -3.47 23.59 32.34
CA GLN A 377 -2.21 23.61 33.10
C GLN A 377 -1.34 22.38 32.80
N TRP A 378 -1.92 21.18 32.70
CA TRP A 378 -1.17 19.96 32.35
C TRP A 378 -0.57 20.03 30.94
N ILE A 379 -1.33 20.51 29.95
CA ILE A 379 -0.84 20.75 28.59
C ILE A 379 0.31 21.78 28.61
N THR A 380 0.16 22.85 29.37
CA THR A 380 1.20 23.88 29.54
C THR A 380 2.46 23.29 30.18
N ASN A 381 2.32 22.43 31.21
CA ASN A 381 3.45 21.75 31.84
C ASN A 381 4.18 20.81 30.86
N VAL A 382 3.46 20.14 29.95
CA VAL A 382 4.07 19.32 28.87
C VAL A 382 4.87 20.20 27.89
N VAL A 383 4.36 21.39 27.54
CA VAL A 383 5.10 22.37 26.72
C VAL A 383 6.36 22.85 27.43
N VAL A 384 6.22 23.24 28.70
CA VAL A 384 7.33 23.72 29.55
C VAL A 384 8.40 22.65 29.74
N GLU A 385 8.01 21.40 29.97
CA GLU A 385 8.95 20.27 30.01
C GLU A 385 9.71 20.13 28.68
N LEU A 386 9.00 20.21 27.55
CA LEU A 386 9.59 20.07 26.22
C LEU A 386 10.65 21.16 25.98
N ILE A 387 10.34 22.44 26.20
CA ILE A 387 11.30 23.53 25.94
C ILE A 387 12.46 23.56 26.95
N ASN A 388 12.26 23.10 28.19
CA ASN A 388 13.33 23.01 29.18
C ASN A 388 14.30 21.86 28.90
N ASN A 389 13.80 20.73 28.39
CA ASN A 389 14.61 19.54 28.12
C ASN A 389 15.20 19.53 26.70
N TYR A 390 14.62 20.26 25.75
CA TYR A 390 14.96 20.21 24.33
C TYR A 390 15.07 21.61 23.72
N ALA A 391 16.21 21.90 23.10
CA ALA A 391 16.49 23.16 22.41
C ALA A 391 15.76 23.29 21.05
N VAL A 392 14.44 23.11 21.02
CA VAL A 392 13.64 23.24 19.80
C VAL A 392 13.59 24.70 19.31
N ASP A 393 13.65 24.88 17.99
CA ASP A 393 13.66 26.20 17.34
C ASP A 393 12.28 26.89 17.30
N GLY A 394 11.23 26.18 17.73
CA GLY A 394 9.88 26.71 17.86
C GLY A 394 8.85 25.62 18.16
N ILE A 395 7.64 26.05 18.51
CA ILE A 395 6.48 25.19 18.76
C ILE A 395 5.35 25.57 17.80
N HIS A 396 4.70 24.56 17.25
CA HIS A 396 3.48 24.68 16.47
C HIS A 396 2.36 23.87 17.13
N PHE A 397 1.25 24.53 17.43
CA PHE A 397 0.02 23.87 17.82
C PHE A 397 -0.84 23.60 16.59
N ASP A 398 -1.42 22.41 16.54
CA ASP A 398 -2.48 22.02 15.61
C ASP A 398 -3.67 21.44 16.39
N ASP A 399 -4.84 21.35 15.76
CA ASP A 399 -6.01 20.66 16.34
C ASP A 399 -6.51 21.22 17.69
N TYR A 400 -6.16 22.46 18.03
CA TYR A 400 -6.50 23.13 19.29
C TYR A 400 -7.95 23.66 19.33
N PHE A 401 -8.89 22.86 18.82
CA PHE A 401 -10.33 23.15 18.80
C PHE A 401 -11.18 21.97 19.28
N TYR A 402 -12.43 22.27 19.68
CA TYR A 402 -13.36 21.27 20.20
C TYR A 402 -13.94 20.43 19.07
N TYR A 403 -13.43 19.19 18.93
CA TYR A 403 -13.91 18.21 17.97
C TYR A 403 -15.30 17.67 18.33
N GLU A 404 -16.35 18.22 17.71
CA GLU A 404 -17.74 17.81 17.93
C GLU A 404 -18.50 17.66 16.60
N THR A 405 -19.35 16.64 16.49
CA THR A 405 -20.28 16.46 15.36
C THR A 405 -21.69 16.19 15.87
N PRO A 406 -22.75 16.32 15.04
CA PRO A 406 -24.11 15.94 15.45
C PRO A 406 -24.23 14.48 15.92
N ALA A 407 -23.44 13.57 15.34
CA ALA A 407 -23.40 12.15 15.67
C ALA A 407 -22.45 11.80 16.83
N SER A 408 -21.57 12.71 17.22
CA SER A 408 -20.65 12.54 18.36
C SER A 408 -20.47 13.88 19.07
N ARG A 409 -21.32 14.08 20.08
CA ARG A 409 -21.26 15.20 21.01
C ARG A 409 -20.18 14.98 22.06
N LEU A 410 -19.47 16.04 22.43
CA LEU A 410 -18.39 15.96 23.43
C LEU A 410 -18.90 15.72 24.86
N GLN A 411 -20.19 15.96 25.13
CA GLN A 411 -20.84 15.77 26.44
C GLN A 411 -20.24 16.62 27.58
N ASP A 412 -19.67 17.77 27.24
CA ASP A 412 -19.08 18.76 28.14
C ASP A 412 -20.11 19.65 28.88
N ASP A 413 -21.41 19.36 28.77
CA ASP A 413 -22.47 20.20 29.38
C ASP A 413 -22.37 20.29 30.91
N ALA A 414 -21.85 19.27 31.57
CA ALA A 414 -21.58 19.30 33.00
C ALA A 414 -20.41 20.27 33.34
N ILE A 415 -19.33 20.21 32.55
CA ILE A 415 -18.17 21.09 32.70
C ILE A 415 -18.56 22.54 32.39
N TYR A 416 -19.38 22.78 31.38
CA TYR A 416 -19.92 24.11 31.09
C TYR A 416 -20.77 24.66 32.25
N ARG A 417 -21.63 23.84 32.89
CA ARG A 417 -22.38 24.28 34.08
C ARG A 417 -21.47 24.63 35.27
N GLN A 418 -20.33 23.95 35.40
CA GLN A 418 -19.41 24.14 36.53
C GLN A 418 -18.43 25.32 36.30
N TYR A 419 -17.83 25.40 35.11
CA TYR A 419 -16.73 26.31 34.77
C TYR A 419 -17.10 27.39 33.73
N GLY A 420 -18.33 27.40 33.21
CA GLY A 420 -18.81 28.34 32.19
C GLY A 420 -19.41 29.64 32.72
N GLN A 421 -19.29 29.92 34.01
CA GLN A 421 -19.81 31.15 34.61
C GLN A 421 -19.21 32.39 33.90
N GLY A 422 -20.06 33.37 33.59
CA GLY A 422 -19.69 34.54 32.79
C GLY A 422 -19.94 34.40 31.28
N PHE A 423 -20.24 33.20 30.77
CA PHE A 423 -20.61 32.97 29.37
C PHE A 423 -22.07 32.56 29.24
N VAL A 424 -22.81 33.24 28.36
CA VAL A 424 -24.21 32.88 28.04
C VAL A 424 -24.28 31.74 27.01
N VAL A 425 -23.29 31.64 26.13
CA VAL A 425 -23.22 30.68 25.03
C VAL A 425 -22.04 29.72 25.22
N LYS A 426 -22.31 28.41 25.28
CA LYS A 426 -21.27 27.37 25.47
C LYS A 426 -20.15 27.44 24.43
N GLY A 427 -20.49 27.80 23.18
CA GLY A 427 -19.49 27.98 22.12
C GLY A 427 -18.49 29.09 22.41
N ASP A 428 -18.87 30.13 23.14
CA ASP A 428 -18.01 31.28 23.46
C ASP A 428 -17.07 30.92 24.61
N TRP A 429 -17.58 30.25 25.63
CA TRP A 429 -16.79 29.62 26.70
C TRP A 429 -15.73 28.66 26.13
N ARG A 430 -16.11 27.77 25.20
CA ARG A 430 -15.18 26.87 24.51
C ARG A 430 -14.04 27.64 23.81
N ARG A 431 -14.36 28.70 23.06
CA ARG A 431 -13.34 29.54 22.40
C ARG A 431 -12.43 30.25 23.41
N ASN A 432 -12.99 30.72 24.52
CA ASN A 432 -12.22 31.33 25.60
C ASN A 432 -11.25 30.33 26.26
N ASN A 433 -11.65 29.07 26.46
CA ASN A 433 -10.75 28.05 26.99
C ASN A 433 -9.57 27.73 26.06
N THR A 434 -9.79 27.76 24.75
CA THR A 434 -8.72 27.70 23.76
C THR A 434 -7.82 28.92 23.85
N LEU A 435 -8.37 30.14 23.92
CA LEU A 435 -7.60 31.38 24.09
C LEU A 435 -6.72 31.33 25.34
N LEU A 436 -7.30 30.99 26.50
CA LEU A 436 -6.57 30.87 27.77
C LEU A 436 -5.44 29.86 27.70
N LEU A 437 -5.58 28.75 26.97
CA LEU A 437 -4.47 27.82 26.76
C LEU A 437 -3.36 28.45 25.91
N ILE A 438 -3.71 29.14 24.81
CA ILE A 438 -2.72 29.79 23.94
C ILE A 438 -1.98 30.90 24.71
N GLU A 439 -2.67 31.68 25.53
CA GLU A 439 -2.06 32.65 26.44
C GLU A 439 -1.11 31.98 27.44
N GLN A 440 -1.55 30.89 28.10
CA GLN A 440 -0.74 30.14 29.06
C GLN A 440 0.55 29.53 28.49
N VAL A 441 0.56 29.11 27.22
CA VAL A 441 1.77 28.55 26.57
C VAL A 441 2.62 29.60 25.85
N SER A 442 2.17 30.85 25.80
CA SER A 442 2.89 31.98 25.18
C SER A 442 3.59 32.90 26.19
N MET A 443 3.46 32.62 27.49
CA MET A 443 4.13 33.29 28.61
C MET A 443 5.36 32.51 29.06
#